data_AF-A0A934X9X9-F1
#
_entry.id   AF-A0A934X9X9-F1
#
_cell.length_a   1.000
_cell.length_b   1.000
_cell.length_c   1.000
_cell.angle_alpha   90.00
_cell.angle_beta   90.00
_cell.angle_gamma   90.00
#
_symmetry.space_group_name_H-M   'P 1'
#
loop_
_entity.id
_entity.type
_entity.pdbx_description
1 polymer ?
#
loop_
_entity_poly.entity_id
_entity_poly.type
_entity_poly.pdbx_seq_one_letter_code
_entity_poly.pdbx_strand_id
1 'polypeptide(L)'
;MLIGRITQQREEVSRNLQVLASHPAALASVQSGNGAQQDQLATLFERMLYANPSYYQIRLISASDNGLERVRVDRAGDHMVRVQGDDLQEKAHFSYVSGTLKLSAGATYLSRIVINHEHGAHSGLEQPSVILATPVVDDLGHAVGAVVINLDLNSVFSALMVNMPREYQLFLANRNGDYLIHPDPTMTFGFDKGRRF
;
A
#
# COMPACT_ATOMS: atom_id res chain seq x y z
N MET A 1 13.51 20.32 3.96
CA MET A 1 12.28 20.78 3.27
C MET A 1 11.26 19.65 3.19
N LEU A 2 9.95 19.97 3.20
CA LEU A 2 8.81 19.05 3.20
C LEU A 2 8.85 17.99 2.08
N ILE A 3 9.14 18.44 0.86
CA ILE A 3 9.22 17.61 -0.34
C ILE A 3 10.28 16.50 -0.18
N GLY A 4 11.42 16.83 0.44
CA GLY A 4 12.48 15.86 0.70
C GLY A 4 12.04 14.70 1.58
N ARG A 5 11.20 14.96 2.60
CA ARG A 5 10.67 13.90 3.49
C ARG A 5 9.70 12.98 2.75
N ILE A 6 8.81 13.53 1.92
CA ILE A 6 7.86 12.72 1.14
C ILE A 6 8.61 11.83 0.14
N THR A 7 9.61 12.38 -0.55
CA THR A 7 10.47 11.60 -1.46
C THR A 7 11.21 10.51 -0.69
N GLN A 8 11.81 10.82 0.46
CA GLN A 8 12.52 9.84 1.28
C GLN A 8 11.61 8.70 1.76
N GLN A 9 10.40 9.03 2.22
CA GLN A 9 9.39 8.04 2.63
C GLN A 9 9.04 7.11 1.46
N ARG A 10 8.77 7.67 0.26
CA ARG A 10 8.47 6.87 -0.94
C ARG A 10 9.62 5.92 -1.29
N GLU A 11 10.85 6.42 -1.26
CA GLU A 11 12.04 5.62 -1.56
C GLU A 11 12.24 4.48 -0.55
N GLU A 12 11.95 4.72 0.73
CA GLU A 12 11.98 3.69 1.77
C GLU A 12 10.95 2.58 1.52
N VAL A 13 9.71 2.97 1.21
CA VAL A 13 8.65 1.99 0.88
C VAL A 13 9.01 1.20 -0.38
N SER A 14 9.59 1.86 -1.38
CA SER A 14 10.00 1.21 -2.63
C SER A 14 11.10 0.18 -2.38
N ARG A 15 12.09 0.49 -1.52
CA ARG A 15 13.11 -0.49 -1.11
C ARG A 15 12.51 -1.66 -0.34
N ASN A 16 11.59 -1.40 0.59
CA ASN A 16 10.90 -2.45 1.34
C ASN A 16 10.11 -3.38 0.39
N LEU A 17 9.39 -2.82 -0.57
CA LEU A 17 8.68 -3.57 -1.61
C LEU A 17 9.63 -4.43 -2.47
N GLN A 18 10.77 -3.87 -2.89
CA GLN A 18 11.77 -4.61 -3.65
C GLN A 18 12.29 -5.81 -2.87
N VAL A 19 12.64 -5.64 -1.58
CA VAL A 19 13.09 -6.73 -0.71
C VAL A 19 12.03 -7.83 -0.58
N LEU A 20 10.77 -7.46 -0.39
CA LEU A 20 9.67 -8.42 -0.30
C LEU A 20 9.43 -9.15 -1.62
N ALA A 21 9.42 -8.42 -2.75
CA ALA A 21 9.14 -8.97 -4.06
C ALA A 21 10.27 -9.86 -4.59
N SER A 22 11.53 -9.57 -4.23
CA SER A 22 12.68 -10.41 -4.59
C SER A 22 12.91 -11.58 -3.62
N HIS A 23 12.15 -11.67 -2.52
CA HIS A 23 12.30 -12.75 -1.57
C HIS A 23 11.82 -14.08 -2.18
N PRO A 24 12.58 -15.20 -2.09
CA PRO A 24 12.21 -16.46 -2.74
C PRO A 24 10.82 -16.99 -2.37
N ALA A 25 10.37 -16.75 -1.13
CA ALA A 25 9.04 -17.11 -0.69
C ALA A 25 7.92 -16.40 -1.49
N ALA A 26 8.12 -15.17 -1.97
CA ALA A 26 7.11 -14.46 -2.75
C ALA A 26 6.83 -15.18 -4.08
N LEU A 27 7.88 -15.55 -4.81
CA LEU A 27 7.76 -16.31 -6.05
C LEU A 27 7.17 -17.71 -5.81
N ALA A 28 7.66 -18.41 -4.79
CA ALA A 28 7.17 -19.74 -4.45
C ALA A 28 5.69 -19.75 -4.05
N SER A 29 5.23 -18.72 -3.31
CA SER A 29 3.84 -18.57 -2.88
C SER A 29 2.86 -18.34 -4.03
N VAL A 30 3.30 -17.75 -5.15
CA VAL A 30 2.44 -17.60 -6.36
C VAL A 30 2.52 -18.80 -7.29
N GLN A 31 3.67 -19.48 -7.39
CA GLN A 31 3.85 -20.61 -8.33
C GLN A 31 3.34 -21.96 -7.80
N SER A 32 3.63 -22.26 -6.54
CA SER A 32 3.42 -23.61 -5.98
C SER A 32 2.23 -23.71 -5.02
N GLY A 33 1.73 -22.57 -4.53
CA GLY A 33 0.68 -22.53 -3.50
C GLY A 33 1.08 -23.23 -2.19
N ASN A 34 2.36 -23.46 -1.95
CA ASN A 34 2.82 -24.19 -0.76
C ASN A 34 2.65 -23.33 0.49
N GLY A 35 1.87 -23.86 1.44
CA GLY A 35 1.51 -23.18 2.69
C GLY A 35 2.74 -22.78 3.53
N ALA A 36 3.83 -23.56 3.50
CA ALA A 36 5.02 -23.22 4.27
C ALA A 36 5.69 -21.91 3.81
N GLN A 37 5.75 -21.67 2.50
CA GLN A 37 6.30 -20.43 1.93
C GLN A 37 5.35 -19.27 2.15
N GLN A 38 4.03 -19.51 2.06
CA GLN A 38 3.02 -18.50 2.41
C GLN A 38 3.16 -18.07 3.88
N ASP A 39 3.36 -19.02 4.80
CA ASP A 39 3.56 -18.75 6.22
C ASP A 39 4.89 -18.01 6.49
N GLN A 40 5.95 -18.37 5.78
CA GLN A 40 7.23 -17.67 5.86
C GLN A 40 7.09 -16.21 5.39
N LEU A 41 6.40 -16.00 4.26
CA LEU A 41 6.16 -14.67 3.72
C LEU A 41 5.24 -13.84 4.62
N ALA A 42 4.19 -14.45 5.18
CA ALA A 42 3.30 -13.81 6.14
C ALA A 42 4.06 -13.35 7.39
N THR A 43 4.98 -14.18 7.91
CA THR A 43 5.84 -13.81 9.04
C THR A 43 6.73 -12.60 8.71
N LEU A 44 7.22 -12.51 7.46
CA LEU A 44 7.98 -11.36 7.00
C LEU A 44 7.11 -10.11 6.91
N PHE A 45 5.88 -10.24 6.39
CA PHE A 45 4.91 -9.14 6.33
C PHE A 45 4.55 -8.61 7.71
N GLU A 46 4.32 -9.48 8.70
CA GLU A 46 4.07 -9.08 10.09
C GLU A 46 5.21 -8.25 10.67
N ARG A 47 6.46 -8.69 10.46
CA ARG A 47 7.65 -7.95 10.92
C ARG A 47 7.78 -6.60 10.22
N MET A 48 7.49 -6.57 8.91
CA MET A 48 7.54 -5.35 8.12
C MET A 48 6.47 -4.36 8.57
N LEU A 49 5.24 -4.82 8.81
CA LEU A 49 4.17 -4.01 9.38
C LEU A 49 4.58 -3.50 10.76
N TYR A 50 5.06 -4.36 11.65
CA TYR A 50 5.50 -3.97 12.99
C TYR A 50 6.56 -2.86 12.98
N ALA A 51 7.57 -2.99 12.11
CA ALA A 51 8.64 -2.00 11.96
C ALA A 51 8.18 -0.68 11.32
N ASN A 52 7.06 -0.68 10.59
CA ASN A 52 6.57 0.48 9.83
C ASN A 52 5.13 0.83 10.24
N PRO A 53 4.93 1.68 11.25
CA PRO A 53 3.59 2.02 11.76
C PRO A 53 2.63 2.60 10.73
N SER A 54 3.15 3.29 9.70
CA SER A 54 2.33 3.83 8.61
C SER A 54 1.75 2.76 7.68
N TYR A 55 2.26 1.53 7.73
CA TYR A 55 1.74 0.43 6.91
C TYR A 55 0.62 -0.23 7.69
N TYR A 56 -0.56 -0.30 7.08
CA TYR A 56 -1.70 -0.98 7.69
C TYR A 56 -2.00 -2.32 7.02
N GLN A 57 -1.42 -2.61 5.86
CA GLN A 57 -1.64 -3.86 5.16
C GLN A 57 -0.52 -4.16 4.16
N ILE A 58 -0.15 -5.44 4.06
CA ILE A 58 0.75 -5.96 3.03
C ILE A 58 0.12 -7.19 2.40
N ARG A 59 0.19 -7.28 1.07
CA ARG A 59 -0.41 -8.36 0.28
C ARG A 59 0.57 -8.90 -0.76
N LEU A 60 0.46 -10.19 -1.01
CA LEU A 60 0.91 -10.84 -2.24
C LEU A 60 -0.32 -11.20 -3.06
N ILE A 61 -0.39 -10.69 -4.27
CA ILE A 61 -1.48 -10.94 -5.22
C ILE A 61 -0.93 -11.74 -6.39
N SER A 62 -1.61 -12.84 -6.76
CA SER A 62 -1.22 -13.64 -7.93
C SER A 62 -1.46 -12.89 -9.24
N ALA A 63 -0.68 -13.13 -10.29
CA ALA A 63 -1.05 -12.70 -11.64
C ALA A 63 -2.05 -13.67 -12.30
N SER A 64 -2.13 -14.90 -11.79
CA SER A 64 -3.13 -15.91 -12.17
C SER A 64 -4.34 -15.87 -11.21
N ASP A 65 -5.27 -16.81 -11.38
CA ASP A 65 -6.41 -17.05 -10.47
C ASP A 65 -7.18 -15.77 -10.15
N ASN A 66 -7.53 -14.99 -11.18
CA ASN A 66 -8.29 -13.73 -11.06
C ASN A 66 -7.66 -12.69 -10.13
N GLY A 67 -6.34 -12.73 -9.95
CA GLY A 67 -5.67 -11.84 -9.03
C GLY A 67 -6.02 -12.12 -7.58
N LEU A 68 -6.20 -13.39 -7.22
CA LEU A 68 -6.45 -13.81 -5.84
C LEU A 68 -5.25 -13.47 -4.95
N GLU A 69 -5.55 -12.91 -3.78
CA GLU A 69 -4.58 -12.75 -2.70
C GLU A 69 -4.04 -14.12 -2.26
N ARG A 70 -2.73 -14.27 -2.20
CA ARG A 70 -2.06 -15.49 -1.72
C ARG A 70 -1.61 -15.38 -0.27
N VAL A 71 -1.19 -14.18 0.12
CA VAL A 71 -0.76 -13.86 1.47
C VAL A 71 -1.24 -12.45 1.75
N ARG A 72 -1.91 -12.26 2.89
CA ARG A 72 -2.36 -10.96 3.33
C ARG A 72 -2.19 -10.85 4.83
N VAL A 73 -1.59 -9.75 5.25
CA VAL A 73 -1.48 -9.39 6.66
C VAL A 73 -1.97 -7.97 6.83
N ASP A 74 -2.89 -7.80 7.78
CA ASP A 74 -3.49 -6.53 8.12
C ASP A 74 -3.04 -6.11 9.53
N ARG A 75 -2.97 -4.80 9.75
CA ARG A 75 -2.81 -4.22 11.08
C ARG A 75 -4.18 -3.99 11.70
N ALA A 76 -4.39 -4.53 12.89
CA ALA A 76 -5.56 -4.30 13.73
C ALA A 76 -5.11 -3.66 15.05
N GLY A 77 -5.00 -2.33 15.06
CA GLY A 77 -4.41 -1.58 16.17
C GLY A 77 -2.92 -1.91 16.33
N ASP A 78 -2.57 -2.47 17.49
CA ASP A 78 -1.18 -2.82 17.83
C ASP A 78 -0.78 -4.25 17.39
N HIS A 79 -1.71 -5.02 16.81
CA HIS A 79 -1.49 -6.42 16.43
C HIS A 79 -1.56 -6.61 14.91
N MET A 80 -0.95 -7.70 14.43
CA MET A 80 -1.02 -8.14 13.04
C MET A 80 -1.93 -9.34 12.91
N VAL A 81 -2.80 -9.30 11.91
CA VAL A 81 -3.79 -10.35 11.62
C VAL A 81 -3.49 -10.91 10.24
N ARG A 82 -3.20 -12.20 10.15
CA ARG A 82 -3.13 -12.92 8.88
C ARG A 82 -4.54 -13.19 8.38
N VAL A 83 -4.83 -12.82 7.14
CA VAL A 83 -6.09 -13.15 6.47
C VAL A 83 -5.88 -14.46 5.70
N GLN A 84 -6.81 -15.39 5.83
CA GLN A 84 -6.67 -16.76 5.33
C GLN A 84 -7.99 -17.29 4.74
N GLY A 85 -7.91 -18.35 3.94
CA GLY A 85 -9.08 -19.06 3.41
C GLY A 85 -9.98 -18.15 2.58
N ASP A 86 -11.28 -18.24 2.81
CA ASP A 86 -12.32 -17.57 2.04
C ASP A 86 -12.36 -16.04 2.22
N ASP A 87 -11.61 -15.51 3.21
CA ASP A 87 -11.49 -14.07 3.43
C ASP A 87 -10.47 -13.40 2.48
N LEU A 88 -9.68 -14.20 1.74
CA LEU A 88 -8.78 -13.72 0.69
C LEU A 88 -9.58 -13.32 -0.55
N GLN A 89 -9.23 -12.18 -1.14
CA GLN A 89 -10.06 -11.56 -2.18
C GLN A 89 -9.41 -11.56 -3.56
N GLU A 90 -10.24 -11.59 -4.60
CA GLU A 90 -9.82 -11.36 -5.98
C GLU A 90 -9.65 -9.86 -6.26
N LYS A 91 -8.48 -9.49 -6.79
CA LYS A 91 -8.11 -8.08 -7.01
C LYS A 91 -7.76 -7.72 -8.46
N ALA A 92 -7.85 -8.66 -9.41
CA ALA A 92 -7.42 -8.40 -10.80
C ALA A 92 -8.13 -7.21 -11.47
N HIS A 93 -9.37 -6.91 -11.07
CA HIS A 93 -10.14 -5.79 -11.62
C HIS A 93 -9.62 -4.41 -11.20
N PHE A 94 -8.77 -4.32 -10.16
CA PHE A 94 -8.21 -3.04 -9.73
C PHE A 94 -7.05 -2.59 -10.61
N SER A 95 -7.04 -1.29 -10.95
CA SER A 95 -6.03 -0.71 -11.84
C SER A 95 -4.60 -0.78 -11.29
N TYR A 96 -4.42 -0.80 -9.96
CA TYR A 96 -3.09 -0.92 -9.37
C TYR A 96 -2.48 -2.31 -9.59
N VAL A 97 -3.29 -3.38 -9.69
CA VAL A 97 -2.81 -4.73 -9.99
C VAL A 97 -2.32 -4.78 -11.43
N SER A 98 -3.19 -4.45 -12.39
CA SER A 98 -2.82 -4.43 -13.81
C SER A 98 -1.71 -3.43 -14.14
N GLY A 99 -1.66 -2.30 -13.42
CA GLY A 99 -0.58 -1.32 -13.54
C GLY A 99 0.76 -1.86 -13.06
N THR A 100 0.77 -2.60 -11.94
CA THR A 100 2.00 -3.18 -11.35
C THR A 100 2.54 -4.32 -12.20
N LEU A 101 1.68 -5.21 -12.71
CA LEU A 101 2.11 -6.37 -13.52
C LEU A 101 2.74 -5.98 -14.86
N LYS A 102 2.56 -4.73 -15.32
CA LYS A 102 3.20 -4.19 -16.53
C LYS A 102 4.58 -3.58 -16.27
N LEU A 103 4.98 -3.46 -15.01
CA LEU A 103 6.25 -2.86 -14.65
C LEU A 103 7.40 -3.86 -14.83
N SER A 104 8.60 -3.33 -15.09
CA SER A 104 9.82 -4.10 -15.01
C SER A 104 10.14 -4.47 -13.56
N ALA A 105 10.91 -5.55 -13.38
CA ALA A 105 11.41 -5.96 -12.07
C ALA A 105 12.08 -4.78 -11.33
N GLY A 106 11.75 -4.63 -10.04
CA GLY A 106 12.29 -3.56 -9.19
C GLY A 106 11.62 -2.19 -9.37
N ALA A 107 10.81 -1.97 -10.40
CA ALA A 107 10.01 -0.74 -10.48
C ALA A 107 8.85 -0.75 -9.49
N THR A 108 8.37 0.44 -9.13
CA THR A 108 7.32 0.62 -8.12
C THR A 108 6.17 1.43 -8.69
N TYR A 109 4.98 0.85 -8.67
CA TYR A 109 3.71 1.51 -8.90
C TYR A 109 3.36 2.39 -7.71
N LEU A 110 2.75 3.54 -7.96
CA LEU A 110 2.22 4.45 -6.95
C LEU A 110 0.80 4.87 -7.33
N SER A 111 -0.18 4.62 -6.47
CA SER A 111 -1.55 5.04 -6.70
C SER A 111 -1.75 6.54 -6.47
N ARG A 112 -2.92 7.04 -6.86
CA ARG A 112 -3.43 8.29 -6.32
C ARG A 112 -3.76 8.12 -4.84
N ILE A 113 -3.77 9.24 -4.13
CA ILE A 113 -4.24 9.32 -2.74
C ILE A 113 -5.77 9.34 -2.75
N VAL A 114 -6.39 8.47 -1.96
CA VAL A 114 -7.85 8.30 -1.86
C VAL A 114 -8.24 8.06 -0.40
N ILE A 115 -9.54 8.13 -0.06
CA ILE A 115 -10.02 7.54 1.18
C ILE A 115 -10.23 6.03 0.93
N ASN A 116 -9.74 5.21 1.85
CA ASN A 116 -9.91 3.77 1.75
C ASN A 116 -11.26 3.33 2.32
N HIS A 117 -12.12 2.80 1.46
CA HIS A 117 -13.42 2.21 1.84
C HIS A 117 -13.41 0.67 1.80
N GLU A 118 -12.24 0.05 1.73
CA GLU A 118 -12.15 -1.40 1.68
C GLU A 118 -12.62 -2.03 3.00
N HIS A 119 -13.76 -2.70 2.95
CA HIS A 119 -14.27 -3.50 4.06
C HIS A 119 -13.25 -4.59 4.45
N GLY A 120 -13.00 -4.72 5.75
CA GLY A 120 -12.00 -5.64 6.28
C GLY A 120 -10.57 -5.11 6.24
N ALA A 121 -10.31 -3.85 5.86
CA ALA A 121 -8.98 -3.24 5.93
C ALA A 121 -8.53 -2.83 7.35
N HIS A 122 -9.30 -3.21 8.38
CA HIS A 122 -9.01 -2.94 9.79
C HIS A 122 -8.64 -1.46 10.04
N SER A 123 -7.41 -1.19 10.48
CA SER A 123 -6.91 0.15 10.79
C SER A 123 -6.89 1.11 9.59
N GLY A 124 -6.97 0.59 8.35
CA GLY A 124 -6.99 1.42 7.14
C GLY A 124 -8.37 1.91 6.71
N LEU A 125 -9.47 1.51 7.36
CA LEU A 125 -10.82 1.90 6.94
C LEU A 125 -11.09 3.39 7.21
N GLU A 126 -11.70 4.07 6.24
CA GLU A 126 -11.99 5.51 6.24
C GLU A 126 -10.76 6.42 6.41
N GLN A 127 -9.55 5.90 6.12
CA GLN A 127 -8.32 6.67 6.21
C GLN A 127 -7.81 7.11 4.84
N PRO A 128 -7.19 8.31 4.73
CA PRO A 128 -6.39 8.69 3.58
C PRO A 128 -5.28 7.68 3.30
N SER A 129 -5.34 7.04 2.15
CA SER A 129 -4.42 5.96 1.81
C SER A 129 -3.71 6.17 0.48
N VAL A 130 -2.55 5.53 0.39
CA VAL A 130 -1.84 5.35 -0.87
C VAL A 130 -1.34 3.92 -0.96
N ILE A 131 -1.34 3.38 -2.18
CA ILE A 131 -0.91 2.05 -2.49
C ILE A 131 0.41 2.15 -3.26
N LEU A 132 1.43 1.42 -2.78
CA LEU A 132 2.63 1.16 -3.54
C LEU A 132 2.76 -0.33 -3.80
N ALA A 133 3.23 -0.68 -5.00
CA ALA A 133 3.33 -2.08 -5.39
C ALA A 133 4.49 -2.33 -6.34
N THR A 134 5.07 -3.52 -6.27
CA THR A 134 6.19 -3.95 -7.13
C THR A 134 5.91 -5.36 -7.64
N PRO A 135 6.20 -5.66 -8.93
CA PRO A 135 5.95 -6.98 -9.49
C PRO A 135 6.88 -8.03 -8.87
N VAL A 136 6.34 -9.22 -8.63
CA VAL A 136 7.11 -10.44 -8.41
C VAL A 136 7.33 -11.06 -9.77
N VAL A 137 8.60 -11.25 -10.15
CA VAL A 137 8.97 -11.80 -11.45
C VAL A 137 9.52 -13.21 -11.32
N ASP A 138 9.28 -14.05 -12.32
CA ASP A 138 9.94 -15.35 -12.45
C ASP A 138 11.37 -15.23 -13.03
N ASP A 139 12.07 -16.35 -13.14
CA ASP A 139 13.45 -16.42 -13.68
C ASP A 139 13.53 -16.00 -15.16
N LEU A 140 12.40 -15.96 -15.87
CA LEU A 140 12.29 -15.50 -17.25
C LEU A 140 11.97 -14.01 -17.35
N GLY A 141 11.76 -13.33 -16.21
CA GLY A 141 11.43 -11.92 -16.11
C GLY A 141 9.95 -11.59 -16.29
N HIS A 142 9.06 -12.60 -16.31
CA HIS A 142 7.62 -12.37 -16.39
C HIS A 142 7.04 -12.04 -15.02
N ALA A 143 6.18 -11.02 -14.94
CA ALA A 143 5.45 -10.69 -13.73
C ALA A 143 4.39 -11.77 -13.43
N VAL A 144 4.61 -12.55 -12.38
CA VAL A 144 3.74 -13.65 -11.93
C VAL A 144 2.92 -13.30 -10.69
N GLY A 145 3.15 -12.12 -10.13
CA GLY A 145 2.37 -11.56 -9.03
C GLY A 145 2.78 -10.13 -8.70
N ALA A 146 2.20 -9.60 -7.64
CA ALA A 146 2.53 -8.27 -7.13
C ALA A 146 2.58 -8.29 -5.60
N VAL A 147 3.63 -7.72 -5.03
CA VAL A 147 3.63 -7.34 -3.61
C VAL A 147 3.08 -5.92 -3.51
N VAL A 148 2.15 -5.72 -2.58
CA VAL A 148 1.41 -4.47 -2.41
C VAL A 148 1.49 -4.06 -0.94
N ILE A 149 1.80 -2.79 -0.69
CA ILE A 149 1.73 -2.17 0.63
C ILE A 149 0.70 -1.05 0.56
N ASN A 150 -0.24 -1.05 1.51
CA ASN A 150 -1.16 0.05 1.72
C ASN A 150 -0.71 0.87 2.93
N LEU A 151 -0.64 2.18 2.74
CA LEU A 151 -0.15 3.12 3.75
C LEU A 151 -1.26 4.05 4.22
N ASP A 152 -1.29 4.31 5.51
CA ASP A 152 -2.07 5.38 6.14
C ASP A 152 -1.25 6.68 6.12
N LEU A 153 -1.80 7.69 5.45
CA LEU A 153 -1.17 8.99 5.30
C LEU A 153 -1.44 9.94 6.47
N ASN A 154 -2.32 9.62 7.43
CA ASN A 154 -2.56 10.51 8.58
C ASN A 154 -1.28 10.77 9.38
N SER A 155 -0.46 9.74 9.58
CA SER A 155 0.83 9.86 10.27
C SER A 155 1.78 10.79 9.50
N VAL A 156 1.80 10.65 8.18
CA VAL A 156 2.59 11.50 7.28
C VAL A 156 2.08 12.94 7.38
N PHE A 157 0.77 13.17 7.17
CA PHE A 157 0.15 14.49 7.22
C PHE A 157 0.37 15.18 8.58
N SER A 158 0.21 14.45 9.68
CA SER A 158 0.47 14.96 11.04
C SER A 158 1.93 15.40 11.19
N ALA A 159 2.89 14.61 10.71
CA ALA A 159 4.30 14.97 10.74
C ALA A 159 4.61 16.20 9.86
N LEU A 160 3.89 16.40 8.75
CA LEU A 160 4.01 17.60 7.92
C LEU A 160 3.50 18.85 8.67
N MET A 161 2.40 18.73 9.41
CA MET A 161 1.79 19.85 10.14
C MET A 161 2.58 20.27 11.38
N VAL A 162 3.07 19.33 12.19
CA VAL A 162 3.79 19.62 13.45
C VAL A 162 5.08 20.41 13.24
N ASN A 163 5.72 20.23 12.08
CA ASN A 163 6.98 20.90 11.75
C ASN A 163 6.80 22.29 11.10
N MET A 164 5.57 22.76 10.94
CA MET A 164 5.30 24.10 10.42
C MET A 164 5.23 25.14 11.54
N PRO A 165 5.93 26.29 11.40
CA PRO A 165 5.73 27.40 12.33
C PRO A 165 4.26 27.82 12.32
N ARG A 166 3.74 28.23 13.49
CA ARG A 166 2.31 28.56 13.68
C ARG A 166 1.77 29.66 12.76
N GLU A 167 2.65 30.45 12.16
CA GLU A 167 2.32 31.54 11.23
C GLU A 167 2.03 31.05 9.81
N TYR A 168 2.33 29.79 9.49
CA TYR A 168 2.11 29.21 8.17
C TYR A 168 0.93 28.24 8.15
N GLN A 169 0.17 28.28 7.08
CA GLN A 169 -0.88 27.30 6.78
C GLN A 169 -0.39 26.36 5.69
N LEU A 170 -0.58 25.06 5.90
CA LEU A 170 -0.22 24.03 4.93
C LEU A 170 -1.44 23.67 4.08
N PHE A 171 -1.25 23.74 2.77
CA PHE A 171 -2.20 23.25 1.78
C PHE A 171 -1.51 22.20 0.93
N LEU A 172 -2.19 21.08 0.68
CA LEU A 172 -1.77 20.09 -0.29
C LEU A 172 -2.95 19.76 -1.18
N ALA A 173 -2.79 19.92 -2.48
CA ALA A 173 -3.79 19.54 -3.46
C ALA A 173 -3.22 18.49 -4.42
N ASN A 174 -4.09 17.64 -4.94
CA ASN A 174 -3.73 16.75 -6.03
C ASN A 174 -3.66 17.55 -7.36
N ARG A 175 -3.26 16.89 -8.45
CA ARG A 175 -3.14 17.54 -9.78
C ARG A 175 -4.45 18.08 -10.37
N ASN A 176 -5.60 17.65 -9.84
CA ASN A 176 -6.92 18.12 -10.27
C ASN A 176 -7.39 19.34 -9.45
N GLY A 177 -6.61 19.79 -8.47
CA GLY A 177 -6.97 20.87 -7.56
C GLY A 177 -7.69 20.42 -6.29
N ASP A 178 -7.99 19.13 -6.12
CA ASP A 178 -8.70 18.67 -4.92
C ASP A 178 -7.77 18.70 -3.70
N TYR A 179 -8.25 19.27 -2.58
CA TYR A 179 -7.48 19.33 -1.34
C TYR A 179 -7.34 17.96 -0.66
N LEU A 180 -6.09 17.62 -0.33
CA LEU A 180 -5.68 16.48 0.48
C LEU A 180 -5.32 16.92 1.91
N ILE A 181 -4.75 18.13 2.05
CA ILE A 181 -4.51 18.80 3.34
C ILE A 181 -5.05 20.22 3.23
N HIS A 182 -5.86 20.63 4.20
CA HIS A 182 -6.43 21.96 4.30
C HIS A 182 -6.67 22.31 5.79
N PRO A 183 -6.49 23.57 6.22
CA PRO A 183 -6.74 23.98 7.61
C PRO A 183 -8.19 23.76 8.08
N ASP A 184 -9.15 23.91 7.17
CA ASP A 184 -10.54 23.47 7.34
C ASP A 184 -10.71 22.01 6.86
N PRO A 185 -10.95 21.03 7.76
CA PRO A 185 -11.12 19.63 7.40
C PRO A 185 -12.34 19.35 6.53
N THR A 186 -13.31 20.26 6.43
CA THR A 186 -14.49 20.08 5.57
C THR A 186 -14.17 20.22 4.08
N MET A 187 -13.01 20.80 3.76
CA MET A 187 -12.51 21.01 2.40
C MET A 187 -11.65 19.84 1.91
N THR A 188 -11.15 18.98 2.80
CA THR A 188 -10.29 17.85 2.41
C THR A 188 -11.10 16.70 1.85
N PHE A 189 -10.54 16.02 0.86
CA PHE A 189 -11.16 14.86 0.19
C PHE A 189 -12.58 15.14 -0.32
N GLY A 190 -12.86 16.38 -0.75
CA GLY A 190 -14.19 16.75 -1.26
C GLY A 190 -14.66 15.81 -2.39
N PHE A 191 -13.74 15.40 -3.27
CA PHE A 191 -14.01 14.51 -4.40
C PHE A 191 -14.57 13.15 -3.99
N ASP A 192 -14.20 12.67 -2.80
CA ASP A 192 -14.69 11.43 -2.20
C ASP A 192 -16.18 11.53 -1.83
N LYS A 193 -16.61 12.75 -1.47
CA LYS A 193 -17.98 13.11 -1.10
C LYS A 193 -18.77 13.75 -2.25
N GLY A 194 -18.25 13.70 -3.48
CA GLY A 194 -18.86 14.33 -4.66
C GLY A 194 -18.83 15.86 -4.67
N ARG A 195 -17.98 16.50 -3.86
CA ARG A 195 -17.80 17.96 -3.78
C ARG A 195 -16.50 18.36 -4.47
N ARG A 196 -16.51 19.43 -5.26
CA ARG A 196 -15.29 20.04 -5.81
C ARG A 196 -15.28 21.51 -5.45
N PHE A 197 -14.10 21.99 -5.09
CA PHE A 197 -13.84 23.37 -4.66
C PHE A 197 -12.93 24.05 -5.67
#